data_AF-X1A0K8-F1
#
_entry.id   AF-X1A0K8-F1
#
_cell.length_a   1.000
_cell.length_b   1.000
_cell.length_c   1.000
_cell.angle_alpha   90.00
_cell.angle_beta   90.00
_cell.angle_gamma   90.00
#
_symmetry.space_group_name_H-M   'P 1'
#
loop_
_entity.id
_entity.type
_entity.pdbx_description
1 polymer ?
#
loop_
_entity_poly.entity_id
_entity_poly.type
_entity_poly.pdbx_seq_one_letter_code
_entity_poly.pdbx_strand_id
1 'polypeptide(L)'
;TLIEAIDAFDLPPKPTGKPLRVPIQDAYNIKGTGVVPVGRVETGVLKKNDKIVIMPTGFEGEIRSIEMHHEEQDQAEPVRLAHIIGKVL
;
A
#
# COMPACT_ATOMS: atom_id res chain seq x y z
N THR A 1 22.27 18.26 20.03
CA THR A 1 22.89 17.96 18.71
C THR A 1 21.82 17.91 17.63
N LEU A 2 22.17 17.83 16.34
CA LEU A 2 21.16 17.65 15.28
C LEU A 2 20.34 16.37 15.46
N ILE A 3 20.98 15.30 15.97
CA ILE A 3 20.32 14.02 16.25
C ILE A 3 19.25 14.19 17.32
N GLU A 4 19.56 14.83 18.45
CA GLU A 4 18.58 15.11 19.51
C GLU A 4 17.39 15.94 19.02
N ALA A 5 17.61 16.85 18.06
CA ALA A 5 16.53 17.65 17.48
C ALA A 5 15.61 16.80 16.58
N ILE A 6 16.13 15.77 15.90
CA ILE A 6 15.34 14.83 15.09
C ILE A 6 14.55 13.89 16.01
N ASP A 7 15.18 13.36 17.06
CA ASP A 7 14.54 12.45 18.01
C ASP A 7 13.47 13.14 18.87
N ALA A 8 13.51 14.48 18.97
CA ALA A 8 12.53 15.29 19.68
C ALA A 8 11.22 15.53 18.89
N PHE A 9 11.11 15.08 17.63
CA PHE A 9 9.86 15.22 16.88
C PHE A 9 8.81 14.20 17.33
N ASP A 10 7.61 14.70 17.63
CA ASP A 10 6.45 13.85 17.84
C ASP A 10 5.95 13.27 16.52
N LEU A 11 5.78 11.95 16.48
CA LEU A 11 5.19 11.26 15.35
C LEU A 11 3.69 11.59 15.25
N PRO A 12 3.20 12.07 14.10
CA PRO A 12 1.77 12.30 13.93
C PRO A 12 1.01 10.97 13.96
N PRO A 13 -0.26 10.99 14.40
CA PRO A 13 -1.08 9.79 14.39
C PRO A 13 -1.31 9.31 12.96
N LYS A 14 -1.20 7.99 12.75
CA LYS A 14 -1.46 7.39 11.44
C LYS A 14 -2.95 7.52 11.08
N PRO A 15 -3.29 7.90 9.84
CA PRO A 15 -4.68 8.05 9.39
C PRO A 15 -5.35 6.70 9.03
N THR A 16 -5.31 5.72 9.92
CA THR A 16 -5.88 4.37 9.71
C THR A 16 -7.40 4.34 9.70
N GLY A 17 -8.06 5.28 10.39
CA GLY A 17 -9.53 5.40 10.44
C GLY A 17 -10.16 6.06 9.21
N LYS A 18 -9.37 6.47 8.22
CA LYS A 18 -9.86 7.08 6.97
C LYS A 18 -10.05 6.00 5.88
N PRO A 19 -10.85 6.26 4.83
CA PRO A 19 -10.97 5.34 3.71
C PRO A 19 -9.61 5.05 3.06
N LEU A 20 -9.41 3.82 2.59
CA LEU A 20 -8.15 3.40 1.96
C LEU A 20 -7.81 4.28 0.74
N ARG A 21 -6.58 4.81 0.70
CA ARG A 21 -5.99 5.43 -0.50
C ARG A 21 -4.55 4.99 -0.66
N VAL A 22 -4.25 4.46 -1.85
CA VAL A 22 -2.92 4.05 -2.25
C VAL A 22 -2.63 4.70 -3.61
N PRO A 23 -1.92 5.83 -3.67
CA PRO A 23 -1.39 6.35 -4.91
C PRO A 23 -0.41 5.34 -5.53
N ILE A 24 -0.68 4.97 -6.78
CA ILE A 24 0.20 4.07 -7.53
C ILE A 24 1.38 4.90 -8.04
N GLN A 25 2.59 4.48 -7.66
CA GLN A 25 3.85 5.05 -8.12
C GLN A 25 4.29 4.40 -9.44
N ASP A 26 4.24 3.07 -9.48
CA ASP A 26 4.65 2.25 -10.62
C ASP A 26 3.72 1.04 -10.75
N ALA A 27 3.64 0.46 -11.94
CA ALA A 27 2.91 -0.79 -12.18
C ALA A 27 3.71 -1.69 -13.11
N TYR A 28 3.95 -2.93 -12.68
CA TYR A 28 4.72 -3.92 -13.43
C TYR A 28 3.83 -5.03 -13.94
N ASN A 29 4.10 -5.53 -15.15
CA ASN A 29 3.41 -6.71 -15.67
C ASN A 29 4.32 -7.94 -15.52
N ILE A 30 4.00 -8.81 -14.57
CA ILE A 30 4.81 -9.99 -14.25
C ILE A 30 4.13 -11.22 -14.84
N LYS A 31 4.84 -11.95 -15.69
CA LYS A 31 4.34 -13.18 -16.32
C LYS A 31 3.90 -14.19 -15.26
N GLY A 32 2.64 -14.64 -15.33
CA GLY A 32 2.06 -15.61 -14.40
C GLY A 32 1.30 -14.99 -13.23
N THR A 33 1.69 -13.80 -12.77
CA THR A 33 1.06 -13.08 -11.64
C THR A 33 0.04 -12.05 -12.11
N GLY A 34 0.33 -11.36 -13.22
CA GLY A 34 -0.45 -10.24 -13.74
C GLY A 34 0.17 -8.89 -13.38
N VAL A 35 -0.67 -7.87 -13.26
CA VAL A 35 -0.24 -6.51 -12.94
C VAL A 35 0.05 -6.39 -11.45
N VAL A 36 1.24 -5.91 -11.09
CA VAL A 36 1.69 -5.66 -9.73
C VAL A 36 1.86 -4.15 -9.55
N PRO A 37 0.85 -3.45 -9.01
CA PRO A 37 1.00 -2.06 -8.65
C PRO A 37 1.88 -1.87 -7.41
N VAL A 38 2.68 -0.80 -7.42
CA VAL A 38 3.54 -0.38 -6.32
C VAL A 38 3.11 1.00 -5.89
N GLY A 39 2.93 1.19 -4.59
CA GLY A 39 2.48 2.45 -4.05
C GLY A 39 2.68 2.57 -2.55
N ARG A 40 2.40 3.75 -2.03
CA ARG A 40 2.40 4.01 -0.59
C ARG A 40 0.96 4.07 -0.09
N VAL A 41 0.69 3.41 1.03
CA VAL A 41 -0.58 3.61 1.72
C VAL A 41 -0.54 5.00 2.37
N GLU A 42 -1.43 5.90 1.94
CA GLU A 42 -1.52 7.25 2.49
C GLU A 42 -2.57 7.32 3.60
N THR A 43 -3.67 6.58 3.46
CA THR A 43 -4.78 6.54 4.42
C THR A 43 -5.44 5.16 4.43
N GLY A 44 -6.10 4.82 5.54
CA GLY A 44 -6.76 3.53 5.73
C GLY A 44 -5.79 2.38 5.97
N VAL A 45 -6.30 1.15 5.87
CA VAL A 45 -5.53 -0.09 5.99
C VAL A 45 -5.86 -0.97 4.80
N LEU A 46 -4.83 -1.47 4.11
CA LEU A 46 -4.98 -2.43 3.02
C LEU A 46 -4.75 -3.83 3.59
N LYS A 47 -5.63 -4.78 3.31
CA LYS A 47 -5.48 -6.17 3.76
C LYS A 47 -5.50 -7.13 2.60
N LYS A 48 -4.89 -8.30 2.82
CA LYS A 48 -5.01 -9.43 1.91
C LYS A 48 -6.48 -9.84 1.76
N ASN A 49 -6.88 -10.17 0.53
CA ASN A 49 -8.23 -10.49 0.08
C ASN A 49 -9.24 -9.32 0.10
N ASP A 50 -8.78 -8.08 0.34
CA ASP A 50 -9.66 -6.91 0.18
C ASP A 50 -10.07 -6.74 -1.28
N LYS A 51 -11.34 -6.41 -1.50
CA LYS A 51 -11.82 -5.88 -2.78
C LYS A 51 -11.49 -4.40 -2.87
N ILE A 52 -10.86 -4.00 -3.97
CA ILE A 52 -10.43 -2.64 -4.22
C ILE A 52 -11.00 -2.13 -5.54
N VAL A 53 -11.01 -0.81 -5.68
CA VAL A 53 -11.30 -0.13 -6.95
C VAL A 53 -10.10 0.73 -7.32
N ILE A 54 -9.67 0.62 -8.58
CA ILE A 54 -8.58 1.40 -9.15
C ILE A 54 -9.18 2.59 -9.88
N MET A 55 -8.81 3.79 -9.44
CA MET A 55 -9.21 5.05 -10.06
C MET A 55 -8.09 5.59 -10.95
N PRO A 56 -8.41 6.34 -12.02
CA PRO A 56 -9.73 6.84 -12.41
C PRO A 56 -10.58 5.87 -13.25
N THR A 57 -10.05 4.70 -13.60
CA THR A 57 -10.68 3.78 -14.54
C THR A 57 -11.91 3.05 -13.99
N GLY A 58 -12.04 2.94 -12.67
CA GLY A 58 -13.14 2.25 -12.01
C GLY A 58 -13.03 0.72 -12.04
N PHE A 59 -11.86 0.18 -12.41
CA PHE A 59 -11.64 -1.27 -12.39
C PHE A 59 -11.69 -1.80 -10.96
N GLU A 60 -12.49 -2.83 -10.74
CA GLU A 60 -12.49 -3.57 -9.48
C GLU A 60 -11.40 -4.64 -9.50
N GLY A 61 -10.87 -4.99 -8.33
CA GLY A 61 -9.85 -6.01 -8.18
C GLY A 61 -9.80 -6.57 -6.77
N GLU A 62 -8.99 -7.61 -6.59
CA GLU A 62 -8.77 -8.24 -5.29
C GLU A 62 -7.27 -8.29 -4.97
N ILE A 63 -6.93 -7.97 -3.72
CA ILE A 63 -5.56 -8.05 -3.21
C ILE A 63 -5.23 -9.51 -2.91
N ARG A 64 -4.27 -10.09 -3.62
CA ARG A 64 -3.88 -11.50 -3.37
C ARG A 64 -2.74 -11.61 -2.38
N SER A 65 -1.77 -10.72 -2.44
CA SER A 65 -0.72 -10.61 -1.43
C SER A 65 -0.20 -9.18 -1.38
N ILE A 66 0.42 -8.87 -0.25
CA ILE A 66 1.05 -7.58 0.03
C ILE A 66 2.49 -7.91 0.41
N GLU A 67 3.45 -7.24 -0.22
CA GLU A 67 4.86 -7.44 0.06
C GLU A 67 5.52 -6.10 0.46
N MET A 68 6.30 -6.14 1.53
CA MET A 68 7.08 -5.01 2.03
C MET A 68 8.49 -5.48 2.32
N HIS A 69 9.50 -4.84 1.72
CA HIS A 69 10.91 -5.18 1.94
C HIS A 69 11.25 -6.67 1.75
N HIS A 70 10.68 -7.33 0.74
CA HIS A 70 10.84 -8.77 0.43
C HIS A 70 10.16 -9.73 1.42
N GLU A 71 9.24 -9.24 2.24
CA GLU A 71 8.43 -10.08 3.14
C GLU A 71 6.94 -9.91 2.85
N GLU A 72 6.21 -11.02 2.82
CA GLU A 72 4.76 -11.01 2.71
C GLU A 72 4.13 -10.52 4.02
N GLN A 73 3.10 -9.68 3.90
CA GLN A 73 2.38 -9.09 5.02
C GLN A 73 0.89 -9.35 4.88
N ASP A 74 0.20 -9.55 6.00
CA ASP A 74 -1.27 -9.67 6.00
C ASP A 74 -1.97 -8.33 5.77
N GLN A 75 -1.29 -7.22 6.13
CA GLN A 75 -1.82 -5.86 5.99
C GLN A 75 -0.74 -4.79 5.81
N ALA A 76 -1.13 -3.68 5.20
CA ALA A 76 -0.35 -2.45 5.05
C ALA A 76 -1.07 -1.25 5.68
N GLU A 77 -0.32 -0.49 6.48
CA GLU A 77 -0.77 0.74 7.14
C GLU A 77 -0.15 1.99 6.51
N PRO A 78 -0.67 3.19 6.82
CA PRO A 78 -0.14 4.43 6.29
C PRO A 78 1.35 4.63 6.57
N VAL A 79 2.03 5.33 5.66
CA VAL A 79 3.48 5.63 5.68
C VAL A 79 4.38 4.43 5.31
N ARG A 80 3.81 3.26 5.00
CA ARG A 80 4.57 2.13 4.43
C ARG A 80 4.44 2.06 2.91
N LEU A 81 5.57 1.82 2.24
CA LEU A 81 5.60 1.44 0.83
C LEU A 81 5.20 -0.02 0.72
N ALA A 82 4.19 -0.30 -0.07
CA ALA A 82 3.64 -1.63 -0.29
C ALA A 82 3.78 -2.01 -1.77
N HIS A 83 4.37 -3.17 -2.04
CA HIS A 83 4.22 -3.84 -3.31
C HIS A 83 2.95 -4.66 -3.23
N ILE A 84 1.95 -4.27 -4.02
CA ILE A 84 0.63 -4.90 -3.98
C ILE A 84 0.57 -5.89 -5.12
N ILE A 85 0.51 -7.17 -4.78
CA ILE A 85 0.39 -8.24 -5.76
C ILE A 85 -1.10 -8.60 -5.81
N GLY A 86 -1.82 -7.93 -6.70
CA GLY A 86 -3.24 -8.16 -6.94
C GLY A 86 -3.44 -8.61 -8.38
N LYS A 87 -4.11 -9.74 -8.60
CA LYS A 87 -4.63 -10.02 -9.94
C LYS A 87 -5.86 -9.14 -10.10
N VAL A 88 -5.67 -7.94 -10.66
CA VAL A 88 -6.77 -7.12 -11.17
C VAL A 88 -7.31 -7.87 -12.39
N LEU A 89 -8.49 -8.48 -12.26
CA LEU A 89 -9.23 -9.10 -13.36
C LEU A 89 -10.28 -8.14 -13.87
#